data_AF-A0A976CSH4-F1
#
_entry.id   AF-A0A976CSH4-F1
#
_cell.length_a   1.000
_cell.length_b   1.000
_cell.length_c   1.000
_cell.angle_alpha   90.00
_cell.angle_beta   90.00
_cell.angle_gamma   90.00
#
_symmetry.space_group_name_H-M   'P 1'
#
loop_
_entity.id
_entity.type
_entity.pdbx_description
1 polymer ?
#
loop_
_entity_poly.entity_id
_entity_poly.type
_entity_poly.pdbx_seq_one_letter_code
_entity_poly.pdbx_strand_id
1 'polypeptide(L)'
;PTYIPPAVVLPHGKVGQSPTGIVCDTTGGKFGPWKDQLYVAEQCHSQIQRVCLEEVNGIYQGAVFHFLEGFEAGLIPLRLDPSGIIFTGGSNRGWASRGSKPFTFERVRWSGKVPFEMLTMYATKDGFELTFTEPVDAAAAGNVANYSMEAWTYILQSGYGSPEVDQAKPTIKSATVSPDGKKVRLVIDGRVKGHVHHLKLQNIKAKSGNGLWHPEAYYTLNEIPN
;
A
#
# COMPACT_ATOMS: atom_id res chain seq x y z
N PRO A 1 -2.10 -21.35 -21.98
CA PRO A 1 -2.50 -20.22 -21.09
C PRO A 1 -1.48 -19.08 -21.14
N THR A 2 -1.95 -17.86 -21.37
CA THR A 2 -1.12 -16.64 -21.25
C THR A 2 -0.97 -16.31 -19.77
N TYR A 3 0.25 -16.03 -19.32
CA TYR A 3 0.50 -15.58 -17.95
C TYR A 3 -0.15 -14.21 -17.72
N ILE A 4 -0.91 -14.07 -16.64
CA ILE A 4 -1.45 -12.80 -16.17
C ILE A 4 -0.71 -12.48 -14.86
N PRO A 5 0.04 -11.37 -14.79
CA PRO A 5 0.78 -11.02 -13.58
C PRO A 5 -0.18 -10.74 -12.42
N PRO A 6 0.27 -10.91 -11.17
CA PRO A 6 -0.50 -10.45 -10.02
C PRO A 6 -0.73 -8.94 -10.12
N ALA A 7 -1.93 -8.49 -9.74
CA ALA A 7 -2.23 -7.06 -9.70
C ALA A 7 -1.34 -6.33 -8.71
N VAL A 8 -1.12 -6.93 -7.53
CA VAL A 8 -0.23 -6.38 -6.50
C VAL A 8 0.55 -7.50 -5.85
N VAL A 9 1.86 -7.32 -5.78
CA VAL A 9 2.76 -8.13 -4.96
C VAL A 9 2.86 -7.49 -3.58
N LEU A 10 2.71 -8.29 -2.53
CA LEU A 10 2.96 -7.89 -1.15
C LEU A 10 4.37 -8.35 -0.78
N PRO A 11 5.37 -7.44 -0.66
CA PRO A 11 6.75 -7.83 -0.39
C PRO A 11 6.91 -8.61 0.91
N HIS A 12 7.43 -9.84 0.78
CA HIS A 12 7.57 -10.78 1.87
C HIS A 12 8.53 -10.25 2.95
N GLY A 13 8.09 -10.25 4.21
CA GLY A 13 8.86 -9.80 5.37
C GLY A 13 8.98 -8.27 5.50
N LYS A 14 8.60 -7.50 4.49
CA LYS A 14 8.52 -6.03 4.55
C LYS A 14 7.09 -5.57 4.82
N VAL A 15 6.17 -5.90 3.91
CA VAL A 15 4.75 -5.50 4.01
C VAL A 15 3.93 -6.54 4.76
N GLY A 16 4.14 -7.81 4.45
CA GLY A 16 3.46 -8.95 5.05
C GLY A 16 4.25 -10.23 4.83
N GLN A 17 3.85 -11.32 5.47
CA GLN A 17 4.53 -12.61 5.34
C GLN A 17 3.54 -13.74 5.04
N SER A 18 2.33 -13.66 5.59
CA SER A 18 1.24 -14.59 5.33
C SER A 18 -0.08 -13.80 5.16
N PRO A 19 -0.32 -13.21 3.98
CA PRO A 19 -1.57 -12.55 3.66
C PRO A 19 -2.74 -13.54 3.67
N THR A 20 -3.89 -13.15 4.23
CA THR A 20 -5.05 -14.02 4.44
C THR A 20 -6.32 -13.42 3.82
N GLY A 21 -7.29 -13.00 4.64
CA GLY A 21 -8.58 -12.50 4.18
C GLY A 21 -8.48 -11.18 3.43
N ILE A 22 -9.23 -11.06 2.32
CA ILE A 22 -9.30 -9.85 1.51
C ILE A 22 -10.75 -9.34 1.51
N VAL A 23 -10.95 -8.03 1.65
CA VAL A 23 -12.25 -7.38 1.46
C VAL A 23 -12.07 -6.05 0.75
N CYS A 24 -13.05 -5.65 -0.07
CA CYS A 24 -13.10 -4.35 -0.73
C CYS A 24 -14.00 -3.38 0.05
N ASP A 25 -13.60 -2.11 0.19
CA ASP A 25 -14.47 -1.08 0.73
C ASP A 25 -15.55 -0.64 -0.27
N THR A 26 -16.67 -1.34 -0.24
CA THR A 26 -17.88 -0.99 -1.00
C THR A 26 -18.87 -0.15 -0.18
N THR A 27 -18.47 0.39 0.97
CA THR A 27 -19.39 1.05 1.92
C THR A 27 -19.72 2.49 1.56
N GLY A 28 -19.01 3.07 0.57
CA GLY A 28 -19.20 4.46 0.15
C GLY A 28 -18.55 5.48 1.08
N GLY A 29 -17.42 5.12 1.72
CA GLY A 29 -16.65 6.01 2.59
C GLY A 29 -17.06 5.98 4.07
N LYS A 30 -17.85 4.97 4.49
CA LYS A 30 -18.20 4.79 5.91
C LYS A 30 -17.02 4.32 6.74
N PHE A 31 -16.01 3.73 6.11
CA PHE A 31 -14.73 3.39 6.73
C PHE A 31 -13.61 4.39 6.36
N GLY A 32 -13.93 5.67 6.26
CA GLY A 32 -12.95 6.73 5.96
C GLY A 32 -12.75 6.96 4.46
N PRO A 33 -11.69 7.68 4.06
CA PRO A 33 -11.51 8.14 2.68
C PRO A 33 -11.05 7.06 1.70
N TRP A 34 -10.74 5.85 2.17
CA TRP A 34 -10.17 4.76 1.37
C TRP A 34 -11.23 3.94 0.62
N LYS A 35 -12.26 4.62 0.11
CA LYS A 35 -13.34 4.00 -0.65
C LYS A 35 -12.78 3.22 -1.86
N ASP A 36 -13.38 2.07 -2.17
CA ASP A 36 -13.05 1.20 -3.30
C ASP A 36 -11.64 0.57 -3.23
N GLN A 37 -10.94 0.73 -2.10
CA GLN A 37 -9.66 0.06 -1.85
C GLN A 37 -9.86 -1.30 -1.22
N LEU A 38 -8.86 -2.18 -1.37
CA LEU A 38 -8.86 -3.47 -0.70
C LEU A 38 -8.16 -3.37 0.65
N TYR A 39 -8.65 -4.15 1.61
CA TYR A 39 -7.98 -4.45 2.86
C TYR A 39 -7.57 -5.91 2.86
N VAL A 40 -6.31 -6.16 3.22
CA VAL A 40 -5.72 -7.49 3.25
C VAL A 40 -5.29 -7.78 4.69
N ALA A 41 -5.90 -8.78 5.31
CA ALA A 41 -5.47 -9.28 6.61
C ALA A 41 -4.15 -10.04 6.46
N GLU A 42 -3.38 -10.08 7.54
CA GLU A 42 -2.08 -10.73 7.53
C GLU A 42 -1.86 -11.45 8.87
N GLN A 43 -1.41 -12.70 8.78
CA GLN A 43 -1.30 -13.59 9.92
C GLN A 43 -0.03 -13.34 10.73
N CYS A 44 1.15 -13.30 10.14
CA CYS A 44 2.40 -13.31 10.91
C CYS A 44 2.67 -11.98 11.64
N HIS A 45 2.38 -10.86 11.00
CA HIS A 45 2.51 -9.50 11.50
C HIS A 45 1.29 -9.01 12.30
N SER A 46 0.16 -9.71 12.28
CA SER A 46 -1.06 -9.29 13.00
C SER A 46 -1.49 -7.87 12.59
N GLN A 47 -1.64 -7.68 11.28
CA GLN A 47 -1.88 -6.37 10.66
C GLN A 47 -2.94 -6.49 9.55
N ILE A 48 -3.49 -5.34 9.16
CA ILE A 48 -4.24 -5.17 7.92
C ILE A 48 -3.46 -4.22 7.02
N GLN A 49 -3.22 -4.60 5.77
CA GLN A 49 -2.68 -3.73 4.73
C GLN A 49 -3.79 -3.14 3.87
N ARG A 50 -3.49 -2.03 3.20
CA ARG A 50 -4.39 -1.38 2.26
C ARG A 50 -3.83 -1.45 0.85
N VAL A 51 -4.68 -1.70 -0.14
CA VAL A 51 -4.31 -1.77 -1.55
C VAL A 51 -5.20 -0.86 -2.38
N CYS A 52 -4.60 0.07 -3.12
CA CYS A 52 -5.31 0.78 -4.20
C CYS A 52 -4.98 0.12 -5.55
N LEU A 53 -6.01 -0.16 -6.34
CA LEU A 53 -5.89 -0.75 -7.67
C LEU A 53 -6.21 0.27 -8.75
N GLU A 54 -5.55 0.11 -9.89
CA GLU A 54 -5.91 0.75 -11.15
C GLU A 54 -5.80 -0.26 -12.30
N GLU A 55 -6.45 0.04 -13.42
CA GLU A 55 -6.34 -0.74 -14.64
C GLU A 55 -5.65 0.09 -15.71
N VAL A 56 -4.54 -0.42 -16.24
CA VAL A 56 -3.73 0.24 -17.27
C VAL A 56 -3.56 -0.73 -18.43
N ASN A 57 -3.93 -0.29 -19.63
CA ASN A 57 -3.87 -1.11 -20.86
C ASN A 57 -4.57 -2.48 -20.69
N GLY A 58 -5.67 -2.55 -19.93
CA GLY A 58 -6.42 -3.78 -19.69
C GLY A 58 -5.84 -4.71 -18.62
N ILE A 59 -4.81 -4.28 -17.90
CA ILE A 59 -4.13 -5.07 -16.85
C ILE A 59 -4.23 -4.34 -15.52
N TYR A 60 -4.68 -5.05 -14.49
CA TYR A 60 -4.70 -4.53 -13.13
C TYR A 60 -3.29 -4.42 -12.56
N GLN A 61 -3.06 -3.32 -11.85
CA GLN A 61 -1.86 -3.04 -11.09
C GLN A 61 -2.18 -2.12 -9.89
N GLY A 62 -1.20 -1.84 -9.03
CA GLY A 62 -1.46 -0.94 -7.90
C GLY A 62 -0.41 -0.92 -6.81
N ALA A 63 -0.72 -0.19 -5.74
CA ALA A 63 0.14 -0.06 -4.57
C ALA A 63 -0.46 -0.69 -3.33
N VAL A 64 0.40 -1.34 -2.54
CA VAL A 64 0.11 -1.73 -1.15
C VAL A 64 0.79 -0.77 -0.18
N PHE A 65 0.09 -0.50 0.92
CA PHE A 65 0.51 0.34 2.04
C PHE A 65 0.33 -0.43 3.35
N HIS A 66 1.19 -0.15 4.33
CA HIS A 66 0.87 -0.45 5.72
C HIS A 66 -0.40 0.33 6.12
N PHE A 67 -1.17 -0.19 7.09
CA PHE A 67 -2.42 0.44 7.47
C PHE A 67 -2.80 0.26 8.95
N LEU A 68 -3.37 -0.88 9.35
CA LEU A 68 -3.80 -1.10 10.73
C LEU A 68 -2.94 -2.14 11.42
N GLU A 69 -2.61 -1.90 12.68
CA GLU A 69 -1.80 -2.78 13.51
C GLU A 69 -2.31 -2.84 14.95
N GLY A 70 -1.65 -3.64 15.78
CA GLY A 70 -1.99 -3.81 17.19
C GLY A 70 -3.03 -4.90 17.46
N PHE A 71 -3.29 -5.78 16.49
CA PHE A 71 -4.19 -6.91 16.66
C PHE A 71 -3.59 -7.97 17.57
N GLU A 72 -4.45 -8.66 18.31
CA GLU A 72 -4.03 -9.51 19.42
C GLU A 72 -3.56 -10.91 19.00
N ALA A 73 -3.83 -11.34 17.76
CA ALA A 73 -3.36 -12.61 17.20
C ALA A 73 -3.16 -12.49 15.68
N GLY A 74 -2.74 -13.57 15.01
CA GLY A 74 -2.56 -13.59 13.57
C GLY A 74 -3.89 -13.62 12.82
N LEU A 75 -4.15 -12.62 11.98
CA LEU A 75 -5.46 -12.43 11.34
C LEU A 75 -5.70 -13.44 10.21
N ILE A 76 -6.92 -13.99 10.15
CA ILE A 76 -7.30 -15.02 9.16
C ILE A 76 -8.48 -14.55 8.30
N PRO A 77 -9.74 -14.50 8.76
CA PRO A 77 -10.82 -13.90 7.98
C PRO A 77 -10.83 -12.39 8.14
N LEU A 78 -11.22 -11.69 7.06
CA LEU A 78 -11.55 -10.27 7.10
C LEU A 78 -12.93 -10.06 6.50
N ARG A 79 -13.76 -9.25 7.16
CA ARG A 79 -15.09 -8.85 6.68
C ARG A 79 -15.30 -7.37 6.95
N LEU A 80 -15.95 -6.68 6.02
CA LEU A 80 -16.37 -5.30 6.18
C LEU A 80 -17.90 -5.29 6.08
N ASP A 81 -18.54 -4.77 7.12
CA ASP A 81 -20.00 -4.66 7.13
C ASP A 81 -20.47 -3.40 6.37
N PRO A 82 -21.74 -3.35 5.90
CA PRO A 82 -22.29 -2.20 5.19
C PRO A 82 -22.32 -0.89 6.00
N SER A 83 -22.12 -0.94 7.33
CA SER A 83 -22.00 0.24 8.20
C SER A 83 -20.58 0.79 8.29
N GLY A 84 -19.58 0.13 7.69
CA GLY A 84 -18.18 0.56 7.77
C GLY A 84 -17.45 0.03 9.01
N ILE A 85 -17.78 -1.16 9.49
CA ILE A 85 -17.06 -1.82 10.58
C ILE A 85 -16.34 -3.03 10.01
N ILE A 86 -15.02 -3.09 10.21
CA ILE A 86 -14.24 -4.28 9.90
C ILE A 86 -14.37 -5.27 11.06
N PHE A 87 -14.59 -6.54 10.74
CA PHE A 87 -14.48 -7.66 11.67
C PHE A 87 -13.38 -8.60 11.21
N THR A 88 -12.56 -9.05 12.15
CA THR A 88 -11.48 -10.00 11.90
C THR A 88 -11.43 -11.04 13.02
N GLY A 89 -11.06 -12.26 12.65
CA GLY A 89 -10.72 -13.32 13.59
C GLY A 89 -9.23 -13.59 13.50
N GLY A 90 -8.62 -14.04 14.60
CA GLY A 90 -7.22 -14.41 14.58
C GLY A 90 -6.89 -15.63 15.41
N SER A 91 -5.79 -16.29 15.04
CA SER A 91 -5.25 -17.44 15.75
C SER A 91 -3.74 -17.53 15.62
N ASN A 92 -3.11 -17.96 16.72
CA ASN A 92 -1.71 -18.36 16.78
C ASN A 92 -1.54 -19.88 16.85
N ARG A 93 -2.63 -20.64 16.67
CA ARG A 93 -2.57 -22.09 16.61
C ARG A 93 -1.97 -22.50 15.26
N GLY A 94 -0.84 -23.20 15.31
CA GLY A 94 -0.13 -23.70 14.13
C GLY A 94 1.04 -22.82 13.71
N TRP A 95 0.83 -21.50 13.63
CA TRP A 95 1.87 -20.52 13.29
C TRP A 95 1.87 -19.35 14.26
N ALA A 96 3.05 -18.95 14.73
CA ALA A 96 3.21 -17.78 15.57
C ALA A 96 2.88 -16.49 14.80
N SER A 97 2.46 -15.46 15.51
CA SER A 97 2.30 -14.10 14.99
C SER A 97 2.83 -13.07 15.99
N ARG A 98 2.82 -11.79 15.61
CA ARG A 98 3.19 -10.67 16.49
C ARG A 98 2.19 -10.48 17.63
N GLY A 99 0.91 -10.67 17.38
CA GLY A 99 -0.11 -10.71 18.42
C GLY A 99 0.13 -11.91 19.35
N SER A 100 -0.01 -11.74 20.67
CA SER A 100 0.37 -12.77 21.65
C SER A 100 -0.77 -13.67 22.11
N LYS A 101 -2.02 -13.35 21.79
CA LYS A 101 -3.18 -14.15 22.20
C LYS A 101 -3.30 -15.41 21.33
N PRO A 102 -3.76 -16.53 21.91
CA PRO A 102 -3.95 -17.77 21.15
C PRO A 102 -5.05 -17.65 20.09
N PHE A 103 -6.10 -16.88 20.39
CA PHE A 103 -7.24 -16.61 19.52
C PHE A 103 -7.76 -15.20 19.81
N THR A 104 -8.38 -14.58 18.81
CA THR A 104 -9.03 -13.27 18.96
C THR A 104 -10.23 -13.13 18.02
N PHE A 105 -11.17 -12.26 18.40
CA PHE A 105 -12.22 -11.75 17.53
C PHE A 105 -12.32 -10.25 17.76
N GLU A 106 -11.94 -9.47 16.76
CA GLU A 106 -11.77 -8.02 16.88
C GLU A 106 -12.61 -7.30 15.84
N ARG A 107 -12.98 -6.06 16.18
CA ARG A 107 -13.63 -5.15 15.25
C ARG A 107 -12.91 -3.82 15.21
N VAL A 108 -12.83 -3.23 14.02
CA VAL A 108 -12.30 -1.88 13.82
C VAL A 108 -13.43 -0.98 13.37
N ARG A 109 -13.61 0.13 14.09
CA ARG A 109 -14.52 1.20 13.72
C ARG A 109 -13.69 2.44 13.41
N TRP A 110 -13.94 3.06 12.27
CA TRP A 110 -13.32 4.34 11.96
C TRP A 110 -13.74 5.40 12.99
N SER A 111 -12.76 6.14 13.51
CA SER A 111 -12.98 7.15 14.56
C SER A 111 -13.61 8.45 14.04
N GLY A 112 -13.79 8.59 12.72
CA GLY A 112 -14.17 9.83 12.06
C GLY A 112 -13.00 10.80 11.85
N LYS A 113 -11.81 10.49 12.35
CA LYS A 113 -10.59 11.29 12.13
C LYS A 113 -9.81 10.72 10.97
N VAL A 114 -9.52 11.56 9.97
CA VAL A 114 -8.68 11.18 8.82
C VAL A 114 -7.22 11.48 9.15
N PRO A 115 -6.32 10.49 9.12
CA PRO A 115 -4.88 10.73 9.27
C PRO A 115 -4.30 11.34 7.98
N PHE A 116 -3.20 12.07 8.10
CA PHE A 116 -2.42 12.50 6.93
C PHE A 116 -1.67 11.30 6.35
N GLU A 117 -2.05 10.88 5.14
CA GLU A 117 -1.54 9.66 4.51
C GLU A 117 -1.58 9.75 2.97
N MET A 118 -0.77 8.93 2.30
CA MET A 118 -0.92 8.66 0.87
C MET A 118 -2.21 7.88 0.64
N LEU A 119 -3.22 8.51 0.06
CA LEU A 119 -4.49 7.89 -0.31
C LEU A 119 -4.33 6.94 -1.49
N THR A 120 -3.61 7.34 -2.54
CA THR A 120 -3.30 6.49 -3.70
C THR A 120 -1.91 6.79 -4.24
N MET A 121 -1.35 5.82 -4.96
CA MET A 121 -0.19 5.99 -5.82
C MET A 121 -0.54 5.34 -7.16
N TYR A 122 -0.65 6.14 -8.22
CA TYR A 122 -0.99 5.64 -9.56
C TYR A 122 0.11 5.90 -10.57
N ALA A 123 0.27 4.97 -11.51
CA ALA A 123 1.23 5.10 -12.59
C ALA A 123 0.83 6.24 -13.53
N THR A 124 1.85 6.91 -14.05
CA THR A 124 1.71 7.87 -15.13
C THR A 124 2.71 7.54 -16.23
N LYS A 125 2.60 8.15 -17.41
CA LYS A 125 3.51 7.88 -18.54
C LYS A 125 4.99 7.96 -18.18
N ASP A 126 5.37 8.85 -17.27
CA ASP A 126 6.77 9.19 -16.92
C ASP A 126 7.10 9.06 -15.42
N GLY A 127 6.16 8.63 -14.58
CA GLY A 127 6.44 8.36 -13.17
C GLY A 127 5.21 7.88 -12.41
N PHE A 128 4.92 8.52 -11.26
CA PHE A 128 3.75 8.23 -10.45
C PHE A 128 3.06 9.51 -9.97
N GLU A 129 1.76 9.46 -9.77
CA GLU A 129 0.99 10.49 -9.07
C GLU A 129 0.58 9.96 -7.69
N LEU A 130 1.01 10.66 -6.64
CA LEU A 130 0.56 10.42 -5.28
C LEU A 130 -0.64 11.31 -4.99
N THR A 131 -1.71 10.76 -4.42
CA THR A 131 -2.79 11.55 -3.82
C THR A 131 -2.71 11.42 -2.30
N PHE A 132 -2.89 12.52 -1.58
CA PHE A 132 -2.89 12.57 -0.12
C PHE A 132 -4.28 12.85 0.44
N THR A 133 -4.53 12.42 1.68
CA THR A 133 -5.81 12.63 2.36
C THR A 133 -6.09 14.10 2.72
N GLU A 134 -5.05 14.90 2.92
CA GLU A 134 -5.11 16.35 3.13
C GLU A 134 -3.95 17.08 2.43
N PRO A 135 -4.03 18.42 2.24
CA PRO A 135 -2.98 19.16 1.55
C PRO A 135 -1.60 19.01 2.19
N VAL A 136 -0.59 18.69 1.39
CA VAL A 136 0.81 18.55 1.80
C VAL A 136 1.49 19.91 1.99
N ASP A 137 2.54 19.97 2.80
CA ASP A 137 3.47 21.10 2.77
C ASP A 137 4.20 21.14 1.42
N ALA A 138 3.96 22.21 0.65
CA ALA A 138 4.42 22.27 -0.74
C ALA A 138 5.95 22.36 -0.86
N ALA A 139 6.63 22.97 0.10
CA ALA A 139 8.09 23.10 0.08
C ALA A 139 8.75 21.73 0.32
N ALA A 140 8.29 20.99 1.34
CA ALA A 140 8.78 19.65 1.62
C ALA A 140 8.42 18.67 0.50
N ALA A 141 7.18 18.71 0.01
CA ALA A 141 6.72 17.78 -1.04
C ALA A 141 7.25 18.09 -2.44
N GLY A 142 7.68 19.33 -2.71
CA GLY A 142 8.38 19.68 -3.94
C GLY A 142 9.87 19.32 -3.94
N ASN A 143 10.42 18.94 -2.79
CA ASN A 143 11.84 18.63 -2.67
C ASN A 143 12.12 17.15 -2.99
N VAL A 144 12.75 16.89 -4.13
CA VAL A 144 13.13 15.54 -4.59
C VAL A 144 13.96 14.77 -3.56
N ALA A 145 14.79 15.45 -2.75
CA ALA A 145 15.60 14.80 -1.71
C ALA A 145 14.77 14.12 -0.61
N ASN A 146 13.48 14.44 -0.51
CA ASN A 146 12.55 13.79 0.42
C ASN A 146 11.97 12.48 -0.11
N TYR A 147 12.39 12.04 -1.30
CA TYR A 147 11.93 10.83 -1.95
C TYR A 147 13.10 9.91 -2.28
N SER A 148 12.92 8.61 -2.10
CA SER A 148 13.82 7.60 -2.62
C SER A 148 13.04 6.41 -3.16
N MET A 149 13.60 5.73 -4.16
CA MET A 149 12.95 4.59 -4.79
C MET A 149 13.93 3.45 -5.04
N GLU A 150 13.49 2.25 -4.70
CA GLU A 150 14.13 0.98 -5.06
C GLU A 150 13.12 0.16 -5.86
N ALA A 151 13.59 -0.71 -6.74
CA ALA A 151 12.73 -1.64 -7.43
C ALA A 151 13.36 -3.03 -7.52
N TRP A 152 12.52 -4.07 -7.54
CA TRP A 152 12.94 -5.47 -7.65
C TRP A 152 11.78 -6.33 -8.11
N THR A 153 12.06 -7.58 -8.45
CA THR A 153 11.04 -8.61 -8.69
C THR A 153 11.37 -9.91 -7.95
N TYR A 154 10.56 -10.93 -8.18
CA TYR A 154 10.71 -12.26 -7.58
C TYR A 154 10.75 -13.33 -8.67
N ILE A 155 11.43 -14.43 -8.39
CA ILE A 155 11.50 -15.59 -9.28
C ILE A 155 10.13 -16.27 -9.28
N LEU A 156 9.50 -16.37 -10.45
CA LEU A 156 8.29 -17.17 -10.62
C LEU A 156 8.69 -18.65 -10.72
N GLN A 157 8.58 -19.38 -9.61
CA GLN A 157 8.97 -20.79 -9.51
C GLN A 157 8.01 -21.60 -8.63
N SER A 158 8.09 -22.92 -8.75
CA SER A 158 7.30 -23.86 -7.93
C SER A 158 7.87 -24.09 -6.54
N GLY A 159 9.15 -23.79 -6.32
CA GLY A 159 9.80 -23.92 -5.01
C GLY A 159 9.20 -22.96 -3.99
N TYR A 160 9.18 -23.37 -2.71
CA TYR A 160 8.69 -22.51 -1.64
C TYR A 160 9.64 -21.33 -1.40
N GLY A 161 9.09 -20.12 -1.49
CA GLY A 161 9.82 -18.87 -1.31
C GLY A 161 10.56 -18.40 -2.57
N SER A 162 10.91 -17.11 -2.57
CA SER A 162 11.76 -16.49 -3.59
C SER A 162 12.58 -15.39 -2.94
N PRO A 163 13.88 -15.26 -3.28
CA PRO A 163 14.63 -14.04 -2.98
C PRO A 163 14.09 -12.87 -3.82
N GLU A 164 14.43 -11.65 -3.40
CA GLU A 164 14.34 -10.46 -4.23
C GLU A 164 15.45 -10.51 -5.29
N VAL A 165 15.09 -10.32 -6.56
CA VAL A 165 16.00 -10.37 -7.71
C VAL A 165 15.81 -9.16 -8.62
N ASP A 166 16.72 -8.98 -9.57
CA ASP A 166 16.71 -7.91 -10.57
C ASP A 166 16.56 -6.50 -9.96
N GLN A 167 17.40 -6.20 -8.97
CA GLN A 167 17.34 -4.91 -8.29
C GLN A 167 17.63 -3.75 -9.27
N ALA A 168 16.77 -2.74 -9.22
CA ALA A 168 16.93 -1.48 -9.92
C ALA A 168 16.83 -0.30 -8.94
N LYS A 169 17.42 0.84 -9.32
CA LYS A 169 17.37 2.10 -8.55
C LYS A 169 16.78 3.23 -9.39
N PRO A 170 15.45 3.28 -9.52
CA PRO A 170 14.79 4.38 -10.23
C PRO A 170 15.16 5.73 -9.61
N THR A 171 15.38 6.75 -10.44
CA THR A 171 15.76 8.09 -9.98
C THR A 171 14.58 9.04 -10.12
N ILE A 172 14.13 9.61 -9.00
CA ILE A 172 13.13 10.69 -9.00
C ILE A 172 13.80 11.96 -9.56
N LYS A 173 13.25 12.49 -10.65
CA LYS A 173 13.78 13.68 -11.36
C LYS A 173 13.10 14.97 -10.92
N SER A 174 11.81 14.91 -10.64
CA SER A 174 11.05 16.05 -10.14
C SER A 174 9.91 15.58 -9.24
N ALA A 175 9.49 16.48 -8.36
CA ALA A 175 8.28 16.37 -7.56
C ALA A 175 7.47 17.67 -7.72
N THR A 176 6.28 17.58 -8.29
CA THR A 176 5.42 18.74 -8.56
C THR A 176 4.12 18.61 -7.78
N VAL A 177 3.89 19.56 -6.88
CA VAL A 177 2.71 19.63 -6.04
C VAL A 177 1.55 20.26 -6.82
N SER A 178 0.36 19.70 -6.74
CA SER A 178 -0.84 20.26 -7.36
C SER A 178 -1.27 21.59 -6.69
N PRO A 179 -2.06 22.44 -7.36
CA PRO A 179 -2.52 23.71 -6.80
C PRO A 179 -3.30 23.58 -5.47
N ASP A 180 -4.05 22.49 -5.30
CA ASP A 180 -4.80 22.19 -4.08
C ASP A 180 -3.95 21.52 -2.98
N GLY A 181 -2.68 21.22 -3.27
CA GLY A 181 -1.75 20.54 -2.37
C GLY A 181 -2.07 19.07 -2.12
N LYS A 182 -3.09 18.49 -2.76
CA LYS A 182 -3.50 17.10 -2.48
C LYS A 182 -2.80 16.07 -3.35
N LYS A 183 -2.04 16.49 -4.34
CA LYS A 183 -1.32 15.58 -5.23
C LYS A 183 0.13 15.98 -5.38
N VAL A 184 0.98 14.96 -5.58
CA VAL A 184 2.38 15.13 -5.97
C VAL A 184 2.63 14.27 -7.19
N ARG A 185 2.99 14.88 -8.31
CA ARG A 185 3.45 14.20 -9.50
C ARG A 185 4.96 14.00 -9.41
N LEU A 186 5.40 12.76 -9.39
CA LEU A 186 6.79 12.37 -9.45
C LEU A 186 7.13 11.96 -10.89
N VAL A 187 8.17 12.56 -11.48
CA VAL A 187 8.78 12.07 -12.72
C VAL A 187 9.95 11.18 -12.36
N ILE A 188 10.02 9.98 -12.93
CA ILE A 188 10.98 8.95 -12.53
C ILE A 188 11.58 8.25 -13.75
N ASP A 189 12.91 8.32 -13.82
CA ASP A 189 13.69 7.55 -14.79
C ASP A 189 14.05 6.18 -14.23
N GLY A 190 14.07 5.17 -15.10
CA GLY A 190 14.50 3.81 -14.74
C GLY A 190 13.43 2.97 -14.02
N ARG A 191 12.13 3.29 -14.19
CA ARG A 191 11.04 2.40 -13.80
C ARG A 191 11.07 1.12 -14.65
N VAL A 192 10.76 -0.03 -14.06
CA VAL A 192 10.90 -1.34 -14.71
C VAL A 192 9.58 -2.11 -14.67
N LYS A 193 9.01 -2.46 -15.82
CA LYS A 193 7.82 -3.31 -15.87
C LYS A 193 8.09 -4.67 -15.20
N GLY A 194 7.09 -5.22 -14.53
CA GLY A 194 7.16 -6.47 -13.76
C GLY A 194 7.84 -6.33 -12.38
N HIS A 195 8.20 -5.13 -11.95
CA HIS A 195 8.84 -4.88 -10.66
C HIS A 195 7.90 -4.24 -9.64
N VAL A 196 8.14 -4.55 -8.38
CA VAL A 196 7.69 -3.73 -7.26
C VAL A 196 8.58 -2.51 -7.17
N HIS A 197 7.99 -1.32 -7.08
CA HIS A 197 8.66 -0.05 -6.84
C HIS A 197 8.35 0.39 -5.42
N HIS A 198 9.35 0.33 -4.57
CA HIS A 198 9.27 0.79 -3.19
C HIS A 198 9.63 2.26 -3.13
N LEU A 199 8.62 3.10 -2.93
CA LEU A 199 8.76 4.52 -2.73
C LEU A 199 8.81 4.81 -1.22
N LYS A 200 9.86 5.51 -0.77
CA LYS A 200 9.98 6.04 0.59
C LYS A 200 9.92 7.55 0.59
N LEU A 201 9.14 8.11 1.51
CA LEU A 201 9.00 9.53 1.76
C LEU A 201 9.67 9.87 3.10
N GLN A 202 10.42 10.95 3.17
CA GLN A 202 10.99 11.47 4.41
C GLN A 202 10.67 12.94 4.56
N ASN A 203 10.50 13.42 5.79
CA ASN A 203 10.20 14.83 6.10
C ASN A 203 8.93 15.39 5.44
N ILE A 204 8.04 14.54 4.92
CA ILE A 204 6.75 14.96 4.37
C ILE A 204 5.73 15.12 5.49
N LYS A 205 5.06 16.27 5.50
CA LYS A 205 4.01 16.63 6.46
C LYS A 205 2.85 17.29 5.73
N ALA A 206 1.69 17.30 6.37
CA ALA A 206 0.57 18.09 5.92
C ALA A 206 0.85 19.58 6.12
N LYS A 207 0.15 20.44 5.38
CA LYS A 207 0.14 21.88 5.60
C LYS A 207 -0.34 22.25 7.01
N SER A 208 -1.15 21.40 7.63
CA SER A 208 -1.61 21.50 9.03
C SER A 208 -0.51 21.18 10.06
N GLY A 209 0.62 20.61 9.63
CA GLY A 209 1.72 20.15 10.49
C GLY A 209 1.66 18.67 10.87
N ASN A 210 0.59 17.95 10.52
CA ASN A 210 0.46 16.51 10.81
C ASN A 210 1.57 15.70 10.11
N GLY A 211 2.14 14.73 10.83
CA GLY A 211 3.12 13.79 10.27
C GLY A 211 2.45 12.78 9.33
N LEU A 212 3.19 12.35 8.30
CA LEU A 212 2.74 11.29 7.40
C LEU A 212 2.66 9.96 8.16
N TRP A 213 1.50 9.31 8.18
CA TRP A 213 1.27 8.13 9.00
C TRP A 213 2.12 6.93 8.54
N HIS A 214 2.05 6.58 7.26
CA HIS A 214 2.90 5.54 6.66
C HIS A 214 3.74 6.17 5.54
N PRO A 215 5.07 6.28 5.73
CA PRO A 215 5.96 6.98 4.80
C PRO A 215 6.43 6.12 3.62
N GLU A 216 5.77 4.99 3.34
CA GLU A 216 6.20 4.04 2.30
C GLU A 216 5.01 3.56 1.46
N ALA A 217 5.27 3.29 0.19
CA ALA A 217 4.33 2.68 -0.75
C ALA A 217 5.07 1.65 -1.62
N TYR A 218 4.41 0.53 -1.92
CA TYR A 218 4.98 -0.55 -2.72
C TYR A 218 4.10 -0.79 -3.95
N TYR A 219 4.53 -0.26 -5.10
CA TYR A 219 3.74 -0.27 -6.32
C TYR A 219 4.18 -1.41 -7.26
N THR A 220 3.28 -2.30 -7.63
CA THR A 220 3.54 -3.34 -8.66
C THR A 220 3.28 -2.75 -10.04
N LEU A 221 4.31 -2.57 -10.86
CA LEU A 221 4.19 -1.95 -12.19
C LEU A 221 4.13 -3.01 -13.29
N ASN A 222 2.93 -3.37 -13.72
CA ASN A 222 2.72 -4.33 -14.81
C ASN A 222 2.71 -3.65 -16.18
N GLU A 223 2.13 -2.46 -16.30
CA GLU A 223 1.96 -1.68 -17.52
C GLU A 223 2.27 -0.19 -17.30
N ILE A 224 2.78 0.48 -18.34
CA ILE A 224 3.02 1.94 -18.32
C ILE A 224 1.88 2.60 -19.11
N PRO A 225 1.18 3.59 -18.54
CA PRO A 225 0.16 4.35 -19.26
C PRO A 225 0.72 5.02 -20.53
N ASN A 226 -0.07 5.01 -21.61
CA ASN A 226 0.26 5.68 -22.87
C ASN A 226 0.26 7.21 -22.75
#